data_AF-U4QKD3-F1
#
_entry.id   AF-U4QKD3-F1
#
_cell.length_a   1.000
_cell.length_b   1.000
_cell.length_c   1.000
_cell.angle_alpha   90.00
_cell.angle_beta   90.00
_cell.angle_gamma   90.00
#
_symmetry.space_group_name_H-M   'P 1'
#
loop_
_entity.id
_entity.type
_entity.pdbx_description
1 polymer ?
#
loop_
_entity_poly.entity_id
_entity_poly.type
_entity_poly.pdbx_seq_one_letter_code
_entity_poly.pdbx_strand_id
1 'polypeptide(L)'
;MDFDIETENKIIKYLETENRQASAVHIRPNKIVILTHGLAILYIQNKICNYKSVLKIIDKYASPKDKWLIKFKDFDYKDFLVSWLTECDRAILKNISMNNKVRHEISNKLIQAYKENRLSPDLEWIYFNYFS
;
A
#
# COMPACT_ATOMS: atom_id res chain seq x y z
N MET A 1 1.23 7.05 -21.36
CA MET A 1 2.32 6.05 -21.43
C MET A 1 1.79 4.84 -20.72
N ASP A 2 1.32 3.86 -21.49
CA ASP A 2 0.81 2.62 -20.90
C ASP A 2 2.00 1.87 -20.33
N PHE A 3 1.88 1.42 -19.08
CA PHE A 3 2.90 0.58 -18.46
C PHE A 3 2.92 -0.73 -19.22
N ASP A 4 4.00 -0.97 -19.95
CA ASP A 4 4.11 -2.10 -20.86
C ASP A 4 4.69 -3.34 -20.16
N ILE A 5 4.38 -4.50 -20.73
CA ILE A 5 4.76 -5.80 -20.17
C ILE A 5 6.28 -6.02 -20.13
N GLU A 6 7.06 -5.38 -21.01
CA GLU A 6 8.52 -5.51 -21.01
C GLU A 6 9.11 -4.78 -19.81
N THR A 7 8.65 -3.56 -19.54
CA THR A 7 9.03 -2.79 -18.35
C THR A 7 8.64 -3.53 -17.07
N GLU A 8 7.41 -4.07 -17.00
CA GLU A 8 6.95 -4.88 -15.85
C GLU A 8 7.87 -6.08 -15.60
N ASN A 9 8.16 -6.87 -16.65
CA ASN A 9 9.01 -8.05 -16.54
C ASN A 9 10.45 -7.72 -16.12
N LYS A 10 11.01 -6.59 -16.60
CA LYS A 10 12.34 -6.13 -16.16
C LYS A 10 12.37 -5.84 -14.67
N ILE A 11 11.33 -5.19 -14.14
CA ILE A 11 11.22 -4.88 -12.70
C ILE A 11 11.08 -6.17 -11.89
N ILE A 12 10.20 -7.08 -12.31
CA ILE A 12 10.01 -8.38 -11.65
C ILE A 12 11.34 -9.15 -11.59
N LYS A 13 12.03 -9.28 -12.72
CA LYS A 13 13.31 -9.98 -12.81
C LYS A 13 14.37 -9.34 -11.92
N TYR A 14 14.42 -8.01 -11.85
CA TYR A 14 15.33 -7.30 -10.95
C TYR A 14 15.08 -7.66 -9.49
N LEU A 15 13.82 -7.60 -9.04
CA LEU A 15 13.43 -7.92 -7.67
C LEU A 15 13.73 -9.38 -7.30
N GLU A 16 13.50 -10.31 -8.22
CA GLU A 16 13.86 -11.73 -8.04
C GLU A 16 15.37 -11.94 -7.95
N THR A 17 16.15 -11.21 -8.73
CA THR A 17 17.63 -11.31 -8.73
C THR A 17 18.22 -10.75 -7.44
N GLU A 18 17.75 -9.59 -6.97
CA GLU A 18 18.18 -9.02 -5.68
C GLU A 18 17.80 -9.93 -4.51
N ASN A 19 16.63 -10.57 -4.61
CA ASN A 19 16.09 -11.54 -3.65
C ASN A 19 16.11 -11.05 -2.18
N ARG A 20 15.87 -9.76 -1.97
CA ARG A 20 15.84 -9.13 -0.64
C ARG A 20 14.48 -8.52 -0.38
N GLN A 21 14.02 -8.62 0.87
CA GLN A 21 12.82 -7.92 1.29
C GLN A 21 13.11 -6.43 1.47
N ALA A 22 12.11 -5.59 1.20
CA ALA A 22 12.15 -4.16 1.42
C ALA A 22 12.62 -3.79 2.83
N SER A 23 12.14 -4.52 3.85
CA SER A 23 12.50 -4.32 5.27
C SER A 23 13.97 -4.64 5.59
N ALA A 24 14.63 -5.49 4.80
CA ALA A 24 16.02 -5.92 5.02
C ALA A 24 17.05 -4.96 4.39
N VAL A 25 16.62 -3.97 3.62
CA VAL A 25 17.50 -3.00 2.96
C VAL A 25 17.49 -1.67 3.72
N HIS A 26 18.58 -1.38 4.42
CA HIS A 26 18.73 -0.17 5.24
C HIS A 26 19.39 1.01 4.52
N ILE A 27 19.88 0.80 3.29
CA ILE A 27 20.54 1.83 2.47
C ILE A 27 19.48 2.68 1.75
N ARG A 28 19.67 4.01 1.74
CA ARG A 28 18.79 4.96 1.05
C ARG A 28 19.45 5.50 -0.24
N PRO A 29 18.71 5.60 -1.36
CA PRO A 29 17.32 5.19 -1.54
C PRO A 29 17.17 3.66 -1.62
N ASN A 30 16.15 3.12 -0.95
CA ASN A 30 15.83 1.70 -0.99
C ASN A 30 15.05 1.40 -2.29
N LYS A 31 15.77 0.95 -3.33
CA LYS A 31 15.19 0.66 -4.64
C LYS A 31 14.09 -0.40 -4.60
N ILE A 32 14.21 -1.39 -3.71
CA ILE A 32 13.19 -2.45 -3.57
C ILE A 32 11.86 -1.84 -3.14
N VAL A 33 11.87 -0.98 -2.11
CA VAL A 33 10.67 -0.25 -1.65
C VAL A 33 10.07 0.57 -2.79
N ILE A 34 10.89 1.32 -3.53
CA ILE A 34 10.40 2.18 -4.61
C ILE A 34 9.70 1.36 -5.70
N LEU A 35 10.32 0.26 -6.13
CA LEU A 35 9.78 -0.59 -7.18
C LEU A 35 8.53 -1.35 -6.72
N THR A 36 8.54 -1.92 -5.51
CA THR A 36 7.36 -2.63 -4.99
C THR A 36 6.19 -1.68 -4.74
N HIS A 37 6.46 -0.46 -4.26
CA HIS A 37 5.43 0.55 -4.07
C HIS A 37 4.81 0.98 -5.42
N GLY A 38 5.65 1.23 -6.43
CA GLY A 38 5.17 1.55 -7.78
C GLY A 38 4.28 0.44 -8.37
N LEU A 39 4.71 -0.82 -8.24
CA LEU A 39 3.91 -1.97 -8.68
C LEU A 39 2.58 -2.08 -7.92
N ALA A 40 2.57 -1.79 -6.61
CA ALA A 40 1.34 -1.82 -5.81
C ALA A 40 0.32 -0.76 -6.25
N ILE A 41 0.78 0.46 -6.52
CA ILE A 41 -0.09 1.54 -7.06
C ILE A 41 -0.67 1.12 -8.41
N LEU A 42 0.17 0.64 -9.33
CA LEU A 42 -0.28 0.22 -10.66
C LEU A 42 -1.27 -0.95 -10.57
N TYR A 43 -1.09 -1.86 -9.62
CA TYR A 43 -1.99 -2.99 -9.39
C TYR A 43 -3.40 -2.50 -9.02
N ILE A 44 -3.52 -1.57 -8.06
CA ILE A 44 -4.82 -1.02 -7.64
C ILE A 44 -5.48 -0.23 -8.76
N GLN A 45 -4.68 0.49 -9.55
CA GLN A 45 -5.17 1.24 -10.69
C GLN A 45 -5.56 0.35 -11.88
N ASN A 46 -5.44 -0.98 -11.75
CA ASN A 46 -5.74 -1.95 -12.80
C ASN A 46 -4.89 -1.71 -14.08
N LYS A 47 -3.62 -1.30 -13.89
CA LYS A 47 -2.65 -0.98 -14.95
C LYS A 47 -1.50 -2.00 -15.06
N ILE A 48 -1.58 -3.09 -14.32
CA ILE A 48 -0.62 -4.19 -14.38
C ILE A 48 -1.01 -5.15 -15.50
N CYS A 49 -0.02 -5.67 -16.22
CA CYS A 49 -0.23 -6.67 -17.26
C CYS A 49 -0.38 -8.08 -16.65
N ASN A 50 0.50 -8.45 -15.71
CA ASN A 50 0.52 -9.78 -15.10
C ASN A 50 0.23 -9.73 -13.59
N TYR A 51 -1.07 -9.66 -13.25
CA TYR A 51 -1.56 -9.60 -11.87
C TYR A 51 -1.01 -10.72 -10.98
N LYS A 52 -0.88 -11.95 -11.50
CA LYS A 52 -0.40 -13.09 -10.71
C LYS A 52 1.06 -12.95 -10.34
N SER A 53 1.91 -12.57 -11.29
CA SER A 53 3.34 -12.39 -11.03
C SER A 53 3.58 -11.20 -10.11
N VAL A 54 2.92 -10.07 -10.35
CA VAL A 54 3.05 -8.89 -9.48
C VAL A 54 2.60 -9.20 -8.06
N LEU A 55 1.48 -9.91 -7.88
CA LEU A 55 1.02 -10.30 -6.54
C LEU A 55 2.07 -11.14 -5.78
N LYS A 56 2.69 -12.12 -6.46
CA LYS A 56 3.77 -12.93 -5.88
C LYS A 56 4.97 -12.08 -5.45
N ILE A 57 5.37 -11.13 -6.30
CA ILE A 57 6.49 -10.22 -6.02
C ILE A 57 6.19 -9.32 -4.83
N ILE A 58 4.98 -8.76 -4.76
CA ILE A 58 4.56 -7.92 -3.64
C ILE A 58 4.54 -8.73 -2.35
N ASP A 59 3.93 -9.91 -2.36
CA ASP A 59 3.86 -10.79 -1.19
C ASP A 59 5.25 -11.17 -0.67
N LYS A 60 6.21 -11.36 -1.56
CA LYS A 60 7.57 -11.79 -1.18
C LYS A 60 8.45 -10.63 -0.73
N TYR A 61 8.45 -9.52 -1.45
CA TYR A 61 9.50 -8.50 -1.32
C TYR A 61 9.01 -7.16 -0.76
N ALA A 62 7.72 -6.85 -0.84
CA ALA A 62 7.24 -5.52 -0.50
C ALA A 62 7.15 -5.27 1.01
N SER A 63 6.97 -3.99 1.36
CA SER A 63 6.70 -3.58 2.73
C SER A 63 5.30 -4.05 3.19
N PRO A 64 5.04 -4.18 4.51
CA PRO A 64 3.70 -4.49 5.02
C PRO A 64 2.63 -3.53 4.50
N LYS A 65 2.96 -2.25 4.38
CA LYS A 65 2.08 -1.22 3.81
C LYS A 65 1.66 -1.56 2.39
N ASP A 66 2.60 -1.89 1.50
CA ASP A 66 2.28 -2.16 0.09
C ASP A 66 1.47 -3.46 -0.07
N LYS A 67 1.71 -4.44 0.81
CA LYS A 67 0.90 -5.67 0.89
C LYS A 67 -0.53 -5.36 1.33
N TRP A 68 -0.69 -4.55 2.37
CA TRP A 68 -2.00 -4.06 2.81
C TRP A 68 -2.71 -3.33 1.67
N LEU A 69 -2.00 -2.43 0.99
CA LEU A 69 -2.55 -1.58 -0.03
C LEU A 69 -3.17 -2.39 -1.20
N ILE A 70 -2.60 -3.53 -1.56
CA ILE A 70 -3.16 -4.43 -2.59
C ILE A 70 -4.27 -5.33 -2.04
N LYS A 71 -4.18 -5.74 -0.77
CA LYS A 71 -5.10 -6.71 -0.14
C LYS A 71 -6.03 -6.09 0.90
N PHE A 72 -6.31 -4.79 0.82
CA PHE A 72 -6.96 -4.04 1.91
C PHE A 72 -8.32 -4.60 2.31
N LYS A 73 -9.05 -5.24 1.37
CA LYS A 73 -10.35 -5.88 1.63
C LYS A 73 -10.26 -7.10 2.55
N ASP A 74 -9.16 -7.85 2.44
CA ASP A 74 -8.92 -9.13 3.10
C ASP A 74 -7.78 -9.06 4.13
N PHE A 75 -7.30 -7.85 4.43
CA PHE A 75 -6.18 -7.62 5.34
C PHE A 75 -6.59 -7.78 6.81
N ASP A 76 -5.70 -8.33 7.64
CA ASP A 76 -5.87 -8.33 9.09
C ASP A 76 -5.46 -6.96 9.65
N TYR A 77 -6.45 -6.16 10.05
CA TYR A 77 -6.24 -4.81 10.57
C TYR A 77 -5.57 -4.76 11.94
N LYS A 78 -5.19 -5.89 12.55
CA LYS A 78 -4.32 -5.90 13.74
C LYS A 78 -2.97 -5.23 13.47
N ASP A 79 -2.36 -5.51 12.32
CA ASP A 79 -1.04 -5.01 11.94
C ASP A 79 -1.10 -3.69 11.15
N PHE A 80 -2.30 -3.15 10.94
CA PHE A 80 -2.50 -1.91 10.21
C PHE A 80 -2.01 -0.69 11.00
N LEU A 81 -1.22 0.16 10.34
CA LEU A 81 -0.78 1.44 10.88
C LEU A 81 -1.50 2.59 10.17
N VAL A 82 -2.15 3.46 10.93
CA VAL A 82 -2.89 4.62 10.39
C VAL A 82 -2.01 5.54 9.54
N SER A 83 -0.71 5.63 9.84
CA SER A 83 0.26 6.42 9.08
C SER A 83 0.41 5.99 7.63
N TRP A 84 0.02 4.76 7.27
CA TRP A 84 0.04 4.31 5.87
C TRP A 84 -0.93 5.09 4.98
N LEU A 85 -1.96 5.71 5.56
CA LEU A 85 -2.93 6.50 4.83
C LEU A 85 -2.36 7.82 4.28
N THR A 86 -1.35 8.41 4.94
CA THR A 86 -0.77 9.69 4.49
C THR A 86 0.06 9.54 3.22
N GLU A 87 0.45 8.32 2.87
CA GLU A 87 1.16 8.00 1.65
C GLU A 87 0.23 7.66 0.48
N CYS A 88 -1.08 7.57 0.73
CA CYS A 88 -2.07 7.27 -0.29
C CYS A 88 -2.56 8.57 -0.96
N ASP A 89 -2.68 8.56 -2.28
CA ASP A 89 -3.34 9.67 -2.98
C ASP A 89 -4.86 9.68 -2.72
N ARG A 90 -5.51 10.80 -3.10
CA ARG A 90 -6.95 10.99 -2.90
C ARG A 90 -7.81 9.94 -3.63
N ALA A 91 -7.36 9.44 -4.77
CA ALA A 91 -8.11 8.44 -5.54
C ALA A 91 -8.07 7.07 -4.85
N ILE A 92 -6.91 6.70 -4.30
CA ILE A 92 -6.72 5.50 -3.50
C ILE A 92 -7.55 5.59 -2.22
N LEU A 93 -7.47 6.69 -1.48
CA LEU A 93 -8.26 6.89 -0.25
C LEU A 93 -9.75 6.75 -0.51
N LYS A 94 -10.25 7.37 -1.59
CA LYS A 94 -11.65 7.24 -2.03
C LYS A 94 -12.01 5.80 -2.36
N ASN A 95 -11.16 5.07 -3.08
CA ASN A 95 -11.41 3.68 -3.43
C ASN A 95 -11.48 2.78 -2.20
N ILE A 96 -10.57 2.97 -1.24
CA ILE A 96 -10.53 2.20 0.01
C ILE A 96 -11.80 2.47 0.83
N SER A 97 -12.19 3.74 0.98
CA SER A 97 -13.33 4.11 1.81
C SER A 97 -14.70 3.69 1.26
N MET A 98 -14.80 3.36 -0.04
CA MET A 98 -16.04 2.83 -0.62
C MET A 98 -16.41 1.43 -0.12
N ASN A 99 -15.48 0.69 0.50
CA ASN A 99 -15.79 -0.59 1.14
C ASN A 99 -16.22 -0.37 2.60
N ASN A 100 -17.50 -0.62 2.91
CA ASN A 100 -18.05 -0.37 4.24
C ASN A 100 -17.32 -1.07 5.39
N LYS A 101 -16.91 -2.35 5.20
CA LYS A 101 -16.19 -3.11 6.23
C LYS A 101 -14.83 -2.47 6.49
N VAL A 102 -14.07 -2.23 5.42
CA VAL A 102 -12.75 -1.60 5.50
C VAL A 102 -12.83 -0.20 6.08
N ARG A 103 -13.82 0.60 5.66
CA ARG A 103 -14.04 1.94 6.20
C ARG A 103 -14.25 1.89 7.70
N HIS A 104 -15.04 0.94 8.19
CA HIS A 104 -15.30 0.77 9.62
C HIS A 104 -14.01 0.39 10.39
N GLU A 105 -13.24 -0.59 9.89
CA GLU A 105 -11.96 -0.99 10.51
C GLU A 105 -10.98 0.19 10.61
N ILE A 106 -10.82 0.95 9.52
CA ILE A 106 -9.91 2.11 9.47
C ILE A 106 -10.41 3.23 10.38
N SER A 107 -11.71 3.52 10.36
CA SER A 107 -12.35 4.54 11.20
C SER A 107 -12.12 4.25 12.69
N ASN A 108 -12.32 2.99 13.11
CA ASN A 108 -12.06 2.56 14.49
C ASN A 108 -10.60 2.76 14.90
N LYS A 109 -9.65 2.43 14.02
CA LYS A 109 -8.21 2.62 14.26
C LYS A 109 -7.83 4.11 14.37
N LEU A 110 -8.43 4.96 13.54
CA LEU A 110 -8.22 6.43 13.60
C LEU A 110 -8.82 7.03 14.88
N ILE A 111 -10.03 6.63 15.27
CA ILE A 111 -10.67 7.05 16.53
C ILE A 111 -9.82 6.61 17.74
N GLN A 112 -9.28 5.39 17.70
CA GLN A 112 -8.38 4.92 18.75
C GLN A 112 -7.11 5.78 18.82
N ALA A 113 -6.46 6.03 17.68
CA ALA A 113 -5.27 6.89 17.63
C ALA A 113 -5.55 8.33 18.12
N TYR A 114 -6.74 8.86 17.85
CA TYR A 114 -7.19 10.15 18.38
C TYR A 114 -7.30 10.13 19.92
N LYS A 115 -7.97 9.12 20.49
CA LYS A 115 -8.11 8.95 21.95
C LYS A 115 -6.76 8.82 22.66
N GLU A 116 -5.76 8.27 21.97
CA GLU A 116 -4.39 8.13 22.47
C GLU A 116 -3.52 9.38 22.26
N ASN A 117 -4.06 10.49 21.73
CA ASN A 117 -3.32 11.70 21.34
C ASN A 117 -2.18 11.44 20.35
N ARG A 118 -2.38 10.51 19.42
CA ARG A 118 -1.41 10.08 18.39
C ARG A 118 -1.84 10.40 16.97
N LEU A 119 -2.96 11.11 16.80
CA LEU A 119 -3.48 11.46 15.48
C LEU A 119 -2.86 12.76 15.00
N SER A 120 -2.24 12.75 13.82
CA SER A 120 -1.71 13.96 13.19
C SER A 120 -2.81 14.74 12.45
N PRO A 121 -2.63 16.05 12.19
CA PRO A 121 -3.59 16.83 11.42
C PRO A 121 -3.91 16.26 10.02
N ASP A 122 -2.92 15.66 9.35
CA ASP A 122 -3.14 14.99 8.06
C ASP A 122 -4.08 13.79 8.19
N LEU A 123 -3.92 13.01 9.26
CA LEU A 123 -4.78 11.86 9.53
C LEU A 123 -6.18 12.27 9.99
N GLU A 124 -6.31 13.37 10.73
CA GLU A 124 -7.61 13.99 11.04
C GLU A 124 -8.33 14.41 9.75
N TRP A 125 -7.62 15.09 8.85
CA TRP A 125 -8.18 15.48 7.56
C TRP A 125 -8.63 14.26 6.74
N ILE A 126 -7.80 13.21 6.69
CA ILE A 126 -8.15 11.95 6.01
C ILE A 126 -9.39 11.30 6.65
N TYR A 127 -9.45 11.26 7.97
CA TYR A 127 -10.61 10.72 8.70
C TYR A 127 -11.90 11.44 8.27
N PHE A 128 -11.95 12.77 8.40
CA PHE A 128 -13.18 13.51 8.12
C PHE A 128 -13.61 13.43 6.64
N ASN A 129 -12.66 13.41 5.71
CA ASN A 129 -12.99 13.42 4.28
C ASN A 129 -13.31 12.04 3.69
N TYR A 130 -12.82 10.95 4.30
CA TYR A 130 -12.94 9.61 3.72
C TYR A 130 -13.54 8.56 4.65
N PHE A 131 -13.31 8.64 5.97
CA PHE A 131 -13.59 7.54 6.91
C PHE A 131 -14.55 7.91 8.05
N SER A 132 -15.17 9.10 7.99
CA SER A 132 -16.28 9.50 8.87
C SER A 132 -17.63 8.94 8.44
#